data_AF-A0A971C4S8-F1
#
_entry.id   AF-A0A971C4S8-F1
#
_cell.length_a   1.000
_cell.length_b   1.000
_cell.length_c   1.000
_cell.angle_alpha   90.00
_cell.angle_beta   90.00
_cell.angle_gamma   90.00
#
_symmetry.space_group_name_H-M   'P 1'
#
loop_
_entity.id
_entity.type
_entity.pdbx_description
1 polymer ?
#
loop_
_entity_poly.entity_id
_entity_poly.type
_entity_poly.pdbx_seq_one_letter_code
_entity_poly.pdbx_strand_id
1 'polypeptide(L)'
;MYKVLGITNVILVIIITSPFWLRFLNKHVFHNNSAPLKKLVRFLRKLHKPLGALLALSGITHGYLALGTIRLHTGSVLWTMILITALLGVLFYIKKKAVFFKWHRRAAFAVVLLVLVHLFS
;
A
#
# COMPACT_ATOMS: atom_id res chain seq x y z
N MET A 1 22.44 -1.83 1.41
CA MET A 1 21.35 -1.15 2.17
C MET A 1 20.09 -0.91 1.31
N TYR A 2 20.20 -0.32 0.11
CA TYR A 2 19.02 -0.06 -0.73
C TYR A 2 18.21 -1.32 -1.11
N LYS A 3 18.86 -2.46 -1.40
CA LYS A 3 18.18 -3.75 -1.68
C LYS A 3 17.31 -4.25 -0.51
N VAL A 4 17.84 -4.12 0.72
CA VAL A 4 17.11 -4.49 1.94
C VAL A 4 15.87 -3.62 2.10
N LEU A 5 16.01 -2.29 1.92
CA LEU A 5 14.85 -1.38 1.94
C LEU A 5 13.84 -1.69 0.82
N GLY A 6 14.30 -2.11 -0.36
CA GLY A 6 13.44 -2.55 -1.45
C GLY A 6 12.57 -3.74 -1.05
N ILE A 7 13.19 -4.79 -0.49
CA ILE A 7 12.49 -5.98 0.03
C ILE A 7 11.53 -5.59 1.15
N THR A 8 11.96 -4.76 2.10
CA THR A 8 11.11 -4.26 3.17
C THR A 8 9.89 -3.50 2.63
N ASN A 9 10.07 -2.63 1.63
CA ASN A 9 8.97 -1.89 1.00
C ASN A 9 7.96 -2.83 0.34
N VAL A 10 8.42 -3.88 -0.35
CA VAL A 10 7.53 -4.89 -0.94
C VAL A 10 6.73 -5.63 0.14
N ILE A 11 7.39 -6.06 1.23
CA ILE A 11 6.72 -6.71 2.36
C ILE A 11 5.66 -5.78 2.98
N LEU A 12 5.99 -4.50 3.16
CA LEU A 12 5.05 -3.50 3.66
C LEU A 12 3.84 -3.37 2.74
N VAL A 13 4.03 -3.26 1.41
CA VAL A 13 2.94 -3.22 0.43
C VAL A 13 2.03 -4.45 0.54
N ILE A 14 2.61 -5.65 0.65
CA ILE A 14 1.84 -6.89 0.80
C ILE A 14 0.99 -6.85 2.07
N ILE A 15 1.59 -6.51 3.21
CA ILE A 15 0.89 -6.45 4.50
C ILE A 15 -0.22 -5.40 4.48
N ILE A 16 0.05 -4.18 4.02
CA ILE A 16 -0.97 -3.11 4.05
C ILE A 16 -2.11 -3.35 3.05
N THR A 17 -1.87 -4.07 1.95
CA THR A 17 -2.92 -4.41 0.97
C THR A 17 -3.64 -5.71 1.29
N SER A 18 -3.09 -6.57 2.14
CA SER A 18 -3.71 -7.84 2.55
C SER A 18 -5.17 -7.74 3.07
N PRO A 19 -5.62 -6.70 3.82
CA PRO A 19 -7.03 -6.59 4.20
C PRO A 19 -7.98 -6.46 3.01
N PHE A 20 -7.49 -5.93 1.88
CA PHE A 20 -8.26 -5.85 0.65
C PHE A 20 -8.35 -7.21 -0.02
N TRP A 21 -7.21 -7.88 -0.22
CA TRP A 21 -7.15 -9.21 -0.85
C TRP A 21 -7.93 -10.26 -0.08
N LEU A 22 -7.76 -10.32 1.25
CA LEU A 22 -8.50 -11.25 2.10
C LEU A 22 -10.01 -11.05 1.98
N ARG A 23 -10.50 -9.80 1.95
CA ARG A 23 -11.93 -9.53 1.78
C ARG A 23 -12.42 -9.83 0.37
N PHE A 24 -11.61 -9.54 -0.64
CA PHE A 24 -11.93 -9.83 -2.03
C PHE A 24 -12.05 -11.34 -2.28
N LEU A 25 -11.02 -12.11 -1.90
CA LEU A 25 -10.99 -13.57 -2.04
C LEU A 25 -12.08 -14.22 -1.20
N ASN A 26 -12.31 -13.75 0.02
CA ASN A 26 -13.39 -14.28 0.83
C ASN A 26 -14.77 -14.07 0.22
N LYS A 27 -15.00 -12.91 -0.44
CA LYS A 27 -16.29 -12.62 -1.07
C LYS A 27 -16.54 -13.44 -2.34
N HIS A 28 -15.51 -13.76 -3.11
CA HIS A 28 -15.68 -14.36 -4.45
C HIS A 28 -15.29 -15.84 -4.53
N VAL A 29 -14.48 -16.33 -3.60
CA VAL A 29 -13.93 -17.71 -3.64
C VAL A 29 -14.38 -18.48 -2.41
N PHE A 30 -13.97 -18.05 -1.22
CA PHE A 30 -14.08 -18.90 -0.02
C PHE A 30 -15.40 -18.79 0.74
N HIS A 31 -16.10 -17.66 0.64
CA HIS A 31 -17.36 -17.39 1.35
C HIS A 31 -17.29 -17.66 2.88
N ASN A 32 -16.10 -17.55 3.48
CA ASN A 32 -15.81 -17.91 4.86
C ASN A 32 -16.25 -16.79 5.83
N ASN A 33 -17.11 -17.14 6.79
CA ASN A 33 -17.65 -16.20 7.78
C ASN A 33 -17.09 -16.39 9.20
N SER A 34 -16.04 -17.18 9.34
CA SER A 34 -15.42 -17.56 10.61
C SER A 34 -14.90 -16.37 11.41
N ALA A 35 -14.99 -16.49 12.74
CA ALA A 35 -14.47 -15.49 13.68
C ALA A 35 -12.95 -15.23 13.53
N PRO A 36 -12.09 -16.24 13.29
CA PRO A 36 -10.65 -16.04 13.07
C PRO A 36 -10.34 -15.13 11.89
N LEU A 37 -10.99 -15.32 10.73
CA LEU A 37 -10.77 -14.49 9.55
C LEU A 37 -11.15 -13.02 9.83
N LYS A 38 -12.30 -12.81 10.49
CA LYS A 38 -12.74 -11.48 10.91
C LYS A 38 -11.75 -10.83 11.88
N LYS A 39 -11.20 -11.60 12.83
CA LYS A 39 -10.18 -11.13 13.79
C LYS A 39 -8.88 -10.74 13.07
N LEU A 40 -8.41 -11.55 12.13
CA LEU A 40 -7.23 -11.28 11.31
C LEU A 40 -7.39 -9.99 10.49
N VAL A 41 -8.50 -9.83 9.76
CA VAL A 41 -8.76 -8.62 8.97
C VAL A 41 -8.82 -7.38 9.86
N ARG A 42 -9.43 -7.46 11.06
CA ARG A 42 -9.44 -6.34 12.02
C ARG A 42 -8.02 -6.00 12.49
N PHE A 43 -7.20 -7.00 12.79
CA PHE A 43 -5.81 -6.80 13.20
C PHE A 43 -4.98 -6.11 12.09
N LEU A 44 -5.03 -6.62 10.86
CA LEU A 44 -4.32 -6.04 9.73
C LEU A 44 -4.76 -4.59 9.44
N ARG A 45 -6.05 -4.26 9.63
CA ARG A 45 -6.54 -2.88 9.50
C ARG A 45 -5.98 -1.93 10.56
N LYS A 46 -5.64 -2.42 11.76
CA LYS A 46 -4.96 -1.61 12.78
C LYS A 46 -3.53 -1.27 12.35
N LEU A 47 -2.84 -2.23 11.73
CA LEU A 47 -1.48 -2.05 11.21
C LEU A 47 -1.41 -1.22 9.93
N HIS A 48 -2.47 -1.21 9.12
CA HIS A 48 -2.47 -0.56 7.80
C HIS A 48 -2.01 0.91 7.82
N LYS A 49 -2.50 1.72 8.78
CA LYS A 49 -2.14 3.15 8.86
C LYS A 49 -0.66 3.37 9.25
N PRO A 50 -0.15 2.83 10.38
CA PRO A 50 1.25 3.05 10.75
C PRO A 50 2.21 2.47 9.72
N LEU A 51 1.92 1.28 9.17
CA LEU A 51 2.76 0.68 8.13
C LEU A 51 2.68 1.43 6.79
N GLY A 52 1.55 2.04 6.47
CA GLY A 52 1.43 2.92 5.29
C GLY A 52 2.29 4.19 5.41
N ALA A 53 2.35 4.78 6.61
CA ALA A 53 3.25 5.90 6.88
C ALA A 53 4.73 5.47 6.81
N LEU A 54 5.05 4.31 7.40
CA LEU A 54 6.39 3.73 7.33
C LEU A 54 6.81 3.49 5.87
N LEU A 55 5.91 2.93 5.04
CA LEU A 55 6.16 2.71 3.61
C LEU A 55 6.45 4.02 2.86
N ALA A 56 5.73 5.10 3.17
CA ALA A 56 5.97 6.40 2.53
C ALA A 56 7.37 6.94 2.86
N LEU A 57 7.81 6.80 4.12
CA LEU A 57 9.14 7.23 4.56
C LEU A 57 10.24 6.32 4.01
N SER A 58 10.09 5.00 4.11
CA SER A 58 11.08 4.05 3.61
C SER A 58 11.18 4.05 2.09
N GLY A 59 10.09 4.39 1.37
CA GLY A 59 10.07 4.55 -0.08
C GLY A 59 10.97 5.69 -0.56
N ILE A 60 10.89 6.87 0.05
CA ILE A 60 11.75 8.00 -0.33
C ILE A 60 13.22 7.74 0.04
N THR A 61 13.47 7.16 1.22
CA THR A 61 14.83 6.78 1.63
C THR A 61 15.44 5.75 0.68
N HIS A 62 14.67 4.72 0.29
CA HIS A 62 15.09 3.75 -0.70
C HIS A 62 15.41 4.41 -2.04
N GLY A 63 14.52 5.27 -2.56
CA GLY A 63 14.71 5.96 -3.84
C GLY A 63 15.97 6.83 -3.86
N TYR A 64 16.20 7.61 -2.79
CA TYR A 64 17.39 8.44 -2.66
C TYR A 64 18.68 7.59 -2.62
N LEU A 65 18.70 6.51 -1.82
CA LEU A 65 19.85 5.62 -1.74
C LEU A 65 20.11 4.82 -3.03
N ALA A 66 19.07 4.57 -3.83
CA ALA A 66 19.19 3.84 -5.09
C ALA A 66 19.64 4.72 -6.26
N LEU A 67 19.18 5.98 -6.32
CA LEU A 67 19.42 6.87 -7.45
C LEU A 67 20.48 7.94 -7.17
N GLY A 68 20.83 8.20 -5.92
CA GLY A 68 21.76 9.26 -5.49
C GLY A 68 21.23 10.69 -5.66
N THR A 69 20.20 10.87 -6.49
CA THR A 69 19.55 12.15 -6.78
C THR A 69 18.04 11.97 -6.95
N ILE A 70 17.28 13.06 -6.87
CA ILE A 70 15.85 13.06 -7.20
C ILE A 70 15.73 13.16 -8.73
N ARG A 71 15.38 12.05 -9.38
CA ARG A 71 15.11 11.99 -10.82
C ARG A 71 13.86 11.17 -11.11
N LEU A 72 13.22 11.45 -12.24
CA LEU A 72 12.08 10.65 -12.70
C LEU A 72 12.52 9.23 -13.03
N HIS A 73 11.89 8.25 -12.38
CA HIS A 73 12.11 6.82 -12.55
C HIS A 73 10.84 6.07 -12.17
N THR A 74 10.71 4.78 -12.52
CA THR A 74 9.54 3.96 -12.13
C THR A 74 9.30 3.97 -10.61
N GLY A 75 10.38 4.01 -9.82
CA GLY A 75 10.33 4.15 -8.36
C GLY A 75 9.78 5.49 -7.85
N SER A 76 10.10 6.61 -8.53
CA SER A 76 9.56 7.92 -8.13
C SER A 76 8.07 8.02 -8.47
N VAL A 77 7.65 7.47 -9.62
CA VAL A 77 6.22 7.38 -10.01
C VAL A 77 5.44 6.53 -9.00
N LEU A 78 5.98 5.37 -8.62
CA LEU A 78 5.41 4.51 -7.58
C LEU A 78 5.29 5.25 -6.24
N TRP A 79 6.34 5.94 -5.80
CA TRP A 79 6.33 6.68 -4.55
C TRP A 79 5.30 7.81 -4.53
N THR A 80 5.18 8.57 -5.63
CA THR A 80 4.12 9.58 -5.78
C THR A 80 2.72 8.96 -5.66
N MET A 81 2.50 7.79 -6.27
CA MET A 81 1.22 7.09 -6.16
C MET A 81 0.95 6.59 -4.73
N ILE A 82 1.98 6.17 -3.98
CA ILE A 82 1.87 5.84 -2.55
C ILE A 82 1.40 7.08 -1.76
N LEU A 83 1.98 8.26 -2.03
CA LEU A 83 1.56 9.51 -1.38
C LEU A 83 0.11 9.87 -1.70
N ILE A 84 -0.30 9.81 -2.97
CA ILE A 84 -1.69 10.05 -3.39
C ILE A 84 -2.63 9.10 -2.65
N THR A 85 -2.26 7.82 -2.57
CA THR A 85 -3.04 6.81 -1.86
C THR A 85 -3.17 7.14 -0.37
N ALA A 86 -2.07 7.52 0.28
CA ALA A 86 -2.06 7.92 1.69
C ALA A 86 -2.93 9.18 1.92
N LEU A 87 -2.80 10.20 1.08
CA LEU A 87 -3.59 11.43 1.14
C LEU A 87 -5.09 11.14 1.01
N LEU A 88 -5.50 10.29 0.06
CA LEU A 88 -6.90 9.87 -0.08
C LEU A 88 -7.39 9.13 1.17
N GLY A 89 -6.53 8.33 1.80
CA GLY A 89 -6.84 7.65 3.06
C GLY A 89 -7.05 8.63 4.22
N VAL A 90 -6.22 9.67 4.31
CA VAL A 90 -6.35 10.75 5.30
C VAL A 90 -7.60 11.59 5.04
N LEU A 91 -7.85 11.98 3.78
CA LEU A 91 -9.06 12.71 3.40
C LEU A 91 -10.33 11.92 3.73
N PHE A 92 -10.34 10.61 3.48
CA PHE A 92 -11.44 9.76 3.92
C PHE A 92 -11.56 9.73 5.44
N TYR A 93 -10.46 9.65 6.18
CA TYR A 93 -10.47 9.64 7.63
C TYR A 93 -11.07 10.94 8.22
N ILE A 94 -10.78 12.10 7.63
CA ILE A 94 -11.27 13.40 8.07
C ILE A 94 -12.70 13.65 7.57
N LYS A 95 -12.93 13.56 6.26
CA LYS A 95 -14.18 13.96 5.62
C LYS A 95 -15.26 12.88 5.65
N LYS A 96 -14.91 11.62 5.89
CA LYS A 96 -15.81 10.44 5.88
C LYS A 96 -16.62 10.23 4.60
N LYS A 97 -16.31 10.93 3.50
CA LYS A 97 -17.02 10.79 2.21
C LYS A 97 -16.58 9.54 1.46
N ALA A 98 -17.53 8.72 1.01
CA ALA A 98 -17.27 7.47 0.30
C ALA A 98 -16.40 7.62 -0.96
N VAL A 99 -16.47 8.79 -1.61
CA VAL A 99 -15.66 9.12 -2.81
C VAL A 99 -14.16 8.98 -2.53
N PHE A 100 -13.66 9.49 -1.39
CA PHE A 100 -12.24 9.38 -1.04
C PHE A 100 -11.83 7.92 -0.79
N PHE A 101 -12.70 7.11 -0.18
CA PHE A 101 -12.43 5.69 0.00
C PHE A 101 -12.41 4.92 -1.33
N LYS A 102 -13.32 5.24 -2.25
CA LYS A 102 -13.37 4.64 -3.60
C LYS A 102 -12.08 4.95 -4.36
N TRP A 103 -11.63 6.19 -4.35
CA TRP A 103 -10.39 6.59 -4.99
C TRP A 103 -9.16 6.05 -4.27
N HIS A 104 -9.13 6.02 -2.94
CA HIS A 104 -8.06 5.39 -2.16
C HIS A 104 -7.87 3.93 -2.57
N ARG A 105 -8.95 3.16 -2.72
CA ARG A 105 -8.90 1.76 -3.15
C ARG A 105 -8.39 1.61 -4.59
N ARG A 106 -8.80 2.49 -5.51
CA ARG A 106 -8.30 2.50 -6.89
C ARG A 106 -6.80 2.84 -6.93
N ALA A 107 -6.38 3.84 -6.17
CA ALA A 107 -4.98 4.24 -6.06
C ALA A 107 -4.13 3.12 -5.43
N ALA A 108 -4.62 2.46 -4.38
CA ALA A 108 -3.95 1.30 -3.79
C ALA A 108 -3.78 0.14 -4.79
N PHE A 109 -4.75 -0.10 -5.68
CA PHE A 109 -4.59 -1.07 -6.76
C PHE A 109 -3.54 -0.62 -7.78
N ALA A 110 -3.53 0.66 -8.15
CA ALA A 110 -2.49 1.23 -9.01
C ALA A 110 -1.09 1.13 -8.39
N VAL A 111 -0.95 1.32 -7.07
CA VAL A 111 0.31 1.09 -6.33
C VAL A 111 0.79 -0.34 -6.54
N VAL A 112 -0.09 -1.35 -6.40
CA VAL A 112 0.29 -2.75 -6.61
C VAL A 112 0.80 -2.98 -8.04
N LEU A 113 0.12 -2.43 -9.06
CA LEU A 113 0.57 -2.54 -10.44
C LEU A 113 1.92 -1.84 -10.66
N LEU A 114 2.10 -0.64 -10.11
CA LEU A 114 3.36 0.10 -10.21
C LEU A 114 4.51 -0.58 -9.46
N VAL A 115 4.25 -1.30 -8.38
CA VAL A 115 5.25 -2.16 -7.71
C VAL A 115 5.71 -3.24 -8.67
N LEU A 116 4.80 -3.92 -9.36
CA LEU A 116 5.17 -4.94 -10.34
C LEU A 116 6.01 -4.33 -11.47
N VAL A 117 5.57 -3.21 -12.04
CA VAL A 117 6.35 -2.50 -13.07
C VAL A 117 7.74 -2.13 -12.57
N HIS A 118 7.84 -1.57 -11.36
CA HIS A 118 9.13 -1.17 -10.78
C HIS A 118 10.06 -2.36 -10.50
N LEU A 119 9.52 -3.54 -10.18
CA LEU A 119 10.32 -4.74 -9.93
C LEU A 119 10.92 -5.34 -11.21
N PHE A 120 10.29 -5.11 -12.36
CA PHE A 120 10.71 -5.66 -13.66
C PHE A 120 11.35 -4.62 -14.60
N SER A 121 11.46 -3.36 -14.19
CA SER A 121 12.05 -2.26 -14.97
C SER A 121 13.47 -1.94 -14.55
#